data_AF-A0A061IU03-F1
#
_entry.id   AF-A0A061IU03-F1
#
_cell.length_a   1.000
_cell.length_b   1.000
_cell.length_c   1.000
_cell.angle_alpha   90.00
_cell.angle_beta   90.00
_cell.angle_gamma   90.00
#
_symmetry.space_group_name_H-M   'P 1'
#
loop_
_entity.id
_entity.type
_entity.pdbx_description
1 polymer ?
#
loop_
_entity_poly.entity_id
_entity_poly.type
_entity_poly.pdbx_seq_one_letter_code
_entity_poly.pdbx_strand_id
1 'polypeptide(L)'
;MEDARAAMPSSYCDPASGDFPTLTEAATAIMTPEELQNLRRNLTEEKIAHAKYLREHPEIDAIMRCAMRKLLMQRPEEPVGVLLEFFAHGNLNKELQCQGEKEEGVLRLSKLQQERGMLRVWPP
;
A
#
# COMPACT_ATOMS: atom_id res chain seq x y z
N MET A 1 45.81 16.34 -50.82
CA MET A 1 45.72 17.29 -49.69
C MET A 1 44.28 17.76 -49.67
N GLU A 2 43.38 16.92 -49.18
CA GLU A 2 43.00 16.78 -47.75
C GLU A 2 42.16 18.00 -47.32
N ASP A 3 40.83 17.85 -47.32
CA ASP A 3 39.97 17.38 -46.21
C ASP A 3 39.73 18.46 -45.15
N ALA A 4 38.46 18.84 -44.97
CA ALA A 4 37.92 19.39 -43.72
C ALA A 4 36.39 19.43 -43.77
N ARG A 5 35.74 18.25 -43.71
CA ARG A 5 34.36 18.15 -43.25
C ARG A 5 34.34 18.54 -41.77
N ALA A 6 33.80 19.71 -41.46
CA ALA A 6 33.49 20.12 -40.10
C ALA A 6 32.38 19.22 -39.54
N ALA A 7 32.77 18.14 -38.86
CA ALA A 7 31.88 17.36 -38.03
C ALA A 7 31.65 18.14 -36.72
N MET A 8 30.48 18.74 -36.59
CA MET A 8 29.96 19.21 -35.30
C MET A 8 29.92 18.01 -34.34
N PRO A 9 30.43 18.11 -33.10
CA PRO A 9 30.19 17.09 -32.11
C PRO A 9 28.70 17.15 -31.74
N SER A 10 27.94 16.23 -32.31
CA SER A 10 26.62 15.84 -31.82
C SER A 10 26.81 15.40 -30.37
N SER A 11 26.54 16.30 -29.42
CA SER A 11 26.41 15.98 -28.00
C SER A 11 25.15 15.13 -27.85
N TYR A 12 25.31 13.85 -28.17
CA TYR A 12 24.36 12.81 -27.86
C TYR A 12 24.76 12.31 -26.47
N CYS A 13 24.04 12.74 -25.44
CA CYS A 13 24.22 12.21 -24.09
C CYS A 13 23.73 10.76 -24.10
N ASP A 14 24.67 9.82 -24.09
CA ASP A 14 24.41 8.40 -23.97
C ASP A 14 24.04 8.10 -22.51
N PRO A 15 22.81 7.64 -22.17
CA PRO A 15 22.40 7.37 -20.80
C PRO A 15 23.18 6.20 -20.16
N ALA A 16 24.04 5.51 -20.92
CA ALA A 16 24.91 4.44 -20.45
C ALA A 16 26.33 4.90 -20.11
N SER A 17 26.71 6.17 -20.32
CA SER A 17 27.98 6.68 -19.79
C SER A 17 27.86 6.81 -18.27
N GLY A 18 28.79 6.21 -17.54
CA GLY A 18 28.82 6.17 -16.07
C GLY A 18 29.09 7.52 -15.40
N ASP A 19 28.69 8.62 -16.03
CA ASP A 19 28.96 10.00 -15.61
C ASP A 19 27.79 10.63 -14.83
N PHE A 20 26.69 9.89 -14.65
CA PHE A 20 25.60 10.33 -13.78
C PHE A 20 25.96 10.04 -12.33
N PRO A 21 26.13 11.09 -11.48
CA PRO A 21 26.43 10.88 -10.07
C PRO A 21 25.32 10.05 -9.45
N THR A 22 25.71 9.10 -8.61
CA THR A 22 24.72 8.35 -7.84
C THR A 22 23.87 9.33 -7.02
N LEU A 23 22.62 8.96 -6.72
CA LEU A 23 21.68 9.83 -6.00
C LEU A 23 22.29 10.36 -4.67
N THR A 24 23.15 9.55 -4.05
CA THR A 24 23.96 9.92 -2.88
C THR A 24 25.03 10.96 -3.18
N GLU A 25 25.75 10.82 -4.29
CA GLU A 25 26.82 11.71 -4.72
C GLU A 25 26.28 13.08 -5.17
N ALA A 26 25.16 13.08 -5.89
CA ALA A 26 24.42 14.30 -6.22
C ALA A 26 23.90 15.01 -4.96
N ALA A 27 23.38 14.25 -3.98
CA ALA A 27 22.92 14.81 -2.72
C ALA A 27 24.07 15.42 -1.90
N THR A 28 25.26 14.82 -1.88
CA THR A 28 26.43 15.39 -1.20
C THR A 28 27.04 16.59 -1.92
N ALA A 29 26.85 16.70 -3.24
CA ALA A 29 27.32 17.84 -4.03
C ALA A 29 26.45 19.10 -3.84
N ILE A 30 25.19 18.92 -3.46
CA ILE A 30 24.19 20.01 -3.37
C ILE A 30 23.84 20.35 -1.91
N MET A 31 23.82 19.35 -1.01
CA MET A 31 23.39 19.50 0.38
C MET A 31 24.58 19.46 1.33
N THR A 32 24.51 20.27 2.39
CA THR A 32 25.46 20.19 3.48
C THR A 32 25.30 18.88 4.27
N PRO A 33 26.35 18.41 4.98
CA PRO A 33 26.26 17.19 5.80
C PRO A 33 25.13 17.24 6.84
N GLU A 34 24.86 18.42 7.40
CA GLU A 34 23.79 18.66 8.38
C GLU A 34 22.40 18.54 7.74
N GLU A 35 22.19 19.12 6.56
CA GLU A 35 20.93 18.99 5.81
C GLU A 35 20.67 17.54 5.38
N LEU A 36 21.71 16.81 5.01
CA LEU A 36 21.60 15.40 4.63
C LEU A 36 21.26 14.53 5.85
N GLN A 37 21.84 14.83 7.01
CA GLN A 37 21.48 14.17 8.27
C GLN A 37 20.03 14.47 8.66
N ASN A 38 19.58 15.72 8.54
CA ASN A 38 18.19 16.11 8.78
C ASN A 38 17.22 15.43 7.82
N LEU A 39 17.56 15.33 6.53
CA LEU A 39 16.76 14.62 5.54
C LEU A 39 16.61 13.13 5.90
N ARG A 40 17.70 12.47 6.29
CA ARG A 40 17.67 11.06 6.72
C ARG A 40 16.80 10.87 7.96
N ARG A 41 16.90 11.80 8.92
CA ARG A 41 16.07 11.79 10.13
C ARG A 41 14.60 11.95 9.79
N ASN A 42 14.25 12.96 9.00
CA ASN A 42 12.86 13.21 8.57
C ASN A 42 12.28 12.03 7.80
N LEU A 43 13.04 11.42 6.89
CA LEU A 43 12.62 10.22 6.16
C LEU A 43 12.33 9.04 7.11
N THR A 44 13.12 8.90 8.17
CA THR A 44 12.90 7.86 9.18
C THR A 44 11.67 8.15 10.03
N GLU A 45 11.50 9.39 10.48
CA GLU A 45 10.33 9.84 11.24
C GLU A 45 9.05 9.64 10.44
N GLU A 46 9.05 10.01 9.16
CA GLU A 46 7.91 9.84 8.26
C GLU A 46 7.59 8.36 8.04
N LYS A 47 8.60 7.51 7.82
CA LYS A 47 8.41 6.05 7.72
C LYS A 47 7.78 5.46 8.97
N ILE A 48 8.19 5.93 10.15
CA ILE A 48 7.60 5.49 11.43
C ILE A 48 6.16 5.96 11.54
N ALA A 49 5.87 7.22 11.20
CA ALA A 49 4.51 7.77 11.23
C ALA A 49 3.58 7.00 10.29
N HIS A 50 4.01 6.73 9.06
CA HIS A 50 3.28 5.92 8.10
C HIS A 50 3.05 4.49 8.60
N ALA A 51 4.06 3.86 9.21
CA ALA A 51 3.92 2.51 9.76
C ALA A 51 2.94 2.47 10.95
N LYS A 52 2.91 3.52 11.78
CA LYS A 52 1.91 3.66 12.86
C LYS A 52 0.52 3.82 12.28
N TYR A 53 0.34 4.73 11.32
CA TYR A 53 -0.91 4.91 10.60
C TYR A 53 -1.43 3.57 10.04
N LEU A 54 -0.60 2.81 9.34
CA LEU A 54 -1.01 1.51 8.79
C LEU A 54 -1.42 0.47 9.84
N ARG A 55 -0.91 0.56 11.08
CA ARG A 55 -1.25 -0.37 12.17
C ARG A 55 -2.46 0.07 12.99
N GLU A 56 -2.66 1.37 13.15
CA GLU A 56 -3.67 1.94 14.04
C GLU A 56 -5.04 2.05 13.34
N HIS A 57 -5.07 2.00 12.00
CA HIS A 57 -6.25 2.31 11.22
C HIS A 57 -7.10 1.08 10.89
N PRO A 58 -8.36 1.01 11.36
CA PRO A 58 -9.24 -0.15 11.21
C PRO A 58 -9.60 -0.46 9.74
N GLU A 59 -9.54 0.54 8.84
CA GLU A 59 -9.76 0.36 7.42
C GLU A 59 -8.73 -0.58 6.77
N ILE A 60 -7.47 -0.52 7.19
CA ILE A 60 -6.41 -1.37 6.66
C ILE A 60 -6.67 -2.82 7.07
N ASP A 61 -7.00 -3.05 8.33
CA ASP A 61 -7.34 -4.39 8.83
C ASP A 61 -8.57 -4.97 8.13
N ALA A 62 -9.61 -4.17 7.90
CA ALA A 62 -10.81 -4.60 7.19
C ALA A 62 -10.52 -4.97 5.72
N ILE A 63 -9.69 -4.19 5.02
CA ILE A 63 -9.23 -4.51 3.65
C ILE A 63 -8.41 -5.81 3.65
N MET A 64 -7.48 -5.97 4.59
CA MET A 64 -6.65 -7.18 4.70
C MET A 64 -7.49 -8.41 5.00
N ARG A 65 -8.50 -8.31 5.86
CA ARG A 65 -9.47 -9.38 6.11
C ARG A 65 -10.25 -9.76 4.83
N CYS A 66 -10.63 -8.79 4.00
CA CYS A 66 -11.26 -9.05 2.70
C CYS A 66 -10.32 -9.81 1.75
N ALA A 67 -9.09 -9.33 1.62
CA ALA A 67 -8.06 -9.97 0.79
C ALA A 67 -7.83 -11.43 1.22
N MET A 68 -7.65 -11.66 2.53
CA MET A 68 -7.46 -12.99 3.09
C MET A 68 -8.67 -13.89 2.89
N ARG A 69 -9.89 -13.37 3.10
CA ARG A 69 -11.12 -14.12 2.85
C ARG A 69 -11.21 -14.55 1.38
N LYS A 70 -10.85 -13.66 0.45
CA LYS A 70 -10.85 -13.96 -0.99
C LYS A 70 -9.89 -15.10 -1.33
N LEU A 71 -8.66 -15.05 -0.80
CA LEU A 71 -7.68 -16.13 -1.00
C LEU A 71 -8.15 -17.46 -0.42
N LEU A 72 -8.69 -17.46 0.80
CA LEU A 72 -9.13 -18.70 1.47
C LEU A 72 -10.33 -19.35 0.78
N MET A 73 -11.25 -18.53 0.25
CA MET A 73 -12.46 -18.99 -0.43
C MET A 73 -12.17 -19.45 -1.86
N GLN A 74 -11.35 -18.71 -2.61
CA GLN A 74 -11.11 -18.99 -4.02
C GLN A 74 -9.93 -19.94 -4.25
N ARG A 75 -9.02 -20.08 -3.28
CA ARG A 75 -7.79 -20.89 -3.34
C ARG A 75 -7.12 -20.83 -4.71
N PRO A 76 -6.79 -19.62 -5.20
CA PRO A 76 -6.21 -19.46 -6.53
C PRO A 76 -4.82 -20.11 -6.59
N GLU A 77 -4.47 -20.62 -7.76
CA GLU A 77 -3.13 -21.17 -8.05
C GLU A 77 -2.05 -20.09 -7.96
N GLU A 78 -2.39 -18.85 -8.33
CA GLU A 78 -1.52 -17.68 -8.22
C GLU A 78 -2.11 -16.63 -7.26
N PRO A 79 -1.88 -16.76 -5.93
CA PRO A 79 -2.45 -15.87 -4.93
C PRO A 79 -1.93 -14.43 -5.05
N VAL A 80 -0.68 -14.23 -5.46
CA VAL A 80 -0.08 -12.90 -5.58
C VAL A 80 -0.73 -12.10 -6.70
N GLY A 81 -0.95 -12.70 -7.87
CA GLY A 81 -1.61 -12.05 -9.00
C GLY A 81 -3.04 -11.61 -8.65
N VAL A 82 -3.80 -12.48 -7.98
CA VAL A 82 -5.18 -12.16 -7.54
C VAL A 82 -5.20 -11.02 -6.52
N LEU A 83 -4.24 -10.99 -5.59
CA LEU A 83 -4.13 -9.88 -4.65
C LEU A 83 -3.73 -8.57 -5.34
N LEU A 84 -2.78 -8.61 -6.28
CA LEU A 84 -2.38 -7.43 -7.05
C LEU A 84 -3.57 -6.84 -7.81
N GLU A 85 -4.36 -7.68 -8.50
CA GLU A 85 -5.57 -7.21 -9.17
C GLU A 85 -6.59 -6.64 -8.18
N PHE A 86 -6.78 -7.29 -7.04
CA PHE A 86 -7.68 -6.84 -5.99
C PHE A 86 -7.29 -5.47 -5.43
N PHE A 87 -6.00 -5.23 -5.16
CA PHE A 87 -5.54 -3.94 -4.63
C PHE A 87 -5.43 -2.85 -5.71
N ALA A 88 -5.09 -3.21 -6.95
CA ALA A 88 -4.91 -2.24 -8.04
C ALA A 88 -6.23 -1.77 -8.66
N HIS A 89 -7.23 -2.65 -8.74
CA HIS A 89 -8.49 -2.38 -9.46
C HIS A 89 -9.73 -2.55 -8.57
N GLY A 90 -9.57 -3.06 -7.35
CA GLY A 90 -10.68 -3.17 -6.40
C GLY A 90 -11.15 -1.79 -5.97
N ASN A 91 -12.46 -1.58 -6.00
CA ASN A 91 -13.05 -0.41 -5.37
C ASN A 91 -13.11 -0.65 -3.85
N LEU A 92 -11.94 -0.53 -3.19
CA LEU A 92 -11.74 -0.89 -1.79
C LEU A 92 -12.76 -0.23 -0.85
N ASN A 93 -13.21 0.99 -1.19
CA ASN A 93 -14.27 1.70 -0.47
C ASN A 93 -15.62 0.95 -0.49
N LYS A 94 -15.99 0.34 -1.62
CA LYS A 94 -17.21 -0.48 -1.70
C LYS A 94 -17.09 -1.75 -0.86
N GLU A 95 -15.91 -2.37 -0.90
CA GLU A 95 -15.62 -3.58 -0.12
C GLU A 95 -15.68 -3.33 1.39
N LEU A 96 -15.23 -2.15 1.84
CA LEU A 96 -15.33 -1.68 3.22
C LEU A 96 -16.79 -1.41 3.64
N GLN A 97 -17.59 -0.77 2.79
CA GLN A 97 -19.00 -0.47 3.07
C GLN A 97 -19.84 -1.75 3.19
N CYS A 98 -19.63 -2.74 2.33
CA CYS A 98 -20.35 -4.01 2.39
C CYS A 98 -20.02 -4.88 3.64
N GLN A 99 -18.92 -4.61 4.34
CA GLN A 99 -18.62 -5.28 5.61
C GLN A 99 -19.35 -4.64 6.79
N GLY A 100 -19.48 -3.31 6.82
CA GLY A 100 -20.25 -2.62 7.87
C GLY A 100 -21.69 -3.12 7.97
N GLU A 101 -22.35 -3.32 6.83
CA GLU A 101 -23.73 -3.84 6.75
C GLU A 101 -23.84 -5.31 7.18
N LYS A 102 -22.84 -6.14 6.88
CA LYS A 102 -22.82 -7.57 7.25
C LYS A 102 -22.52 -7.76 8.73
N GLU A 103 -21.59 -7.01 9.30
CA GLU A 103 -21.29 -7.04 10.74
C GLU A 103 -22.49 -6.54 11.56
N GLU A 104 -23.17 -5.46 11.13
CA GLU A 104 -24.45 -5.02 11.73
C GLU A 104 -25.53 -6.09 11.64
N GLY A 105 -25.66 -6.77 10.50
CA GLY A 105 -26.62 -7.86 10.32
C GLY A 105 -26.39 -9.02 11.29
N VAL A 106 -25.13 -9.41 11.49
CA VAL A 106 -24.75 -10.47 12.45
C VAL A 106 -25.02 -10.01 13.89
N LEU A 107 -24.65 -8.79 14.26
CA LEU A 107 -24.89 -8.23 15.59
C LEU A 107 -26.39 -8.14 15.90
N ARG A 108 -27.20 -7.74 14.91
CA ARG A 108 -28.67 -7.73 15.01
C ARG A 108 -29.26 -9.13 15.16
N LEU A 109 -28.76 -10.11 14.41
CA LEU A 109 -29.20 -11.51 14.53
C LEU A 109 -28.84 -12.12 15.89
N SER A 110 -27.64 -11.84 16.41
CA SER A 110 -27.23 -12.27 17.76
C SER A 110 -28.10 -11.64 18.84
N LYS A 111 -28.46 -10.36 18.71
CA LYS A 111 -29.35 -9.66 19.64
C LYS A 111 -30.76 -10.27 19.65
N LEU A 112 -31.32 -10.58 18.48
CA LEU A 112 -32.62 -11.26 18.35
C LEU A 112 -32.59 -12.70 18.89
N GLN A 113 -31.49 -13.42 18.72
CA GLN A 113 -31.31 -14.75 19.30
C GLN A 113 -31.22 -14.68 20.83
N GLN A 114 -30.56 -13.67 21.38
CA GLN A 114 -30.49 -13.44 22.82
C GLN A 114 -31.87 -13.10 23.41
N GLU A 115 -32.64 -12.23 22.76
CA GLU A 115 -34.02 -11.90 23.14
C GLU A 115 -34.94 -13.13 23.07
N ARG A 116 -34.82 -13.96 22.01
CA ARG A 116 -35.55 -15.23 21.92
C ARG A 116 -35.09 -16.27 22.94
N GLY A 117 -33.82 -16.25 23.32
CA GLY A 117 -33.25 -17.11 24.37
C GLY A 117 -33.81 -16.78 25.75
N MET A 118 -34.16 -15.51 26.02
CA MET A 118 -34.78 -15.08 27.28
C MET A 118 -36.29 -15.40 27.38
N LEU A 119 -36.94 -15.74 26.26
CA LEU A 119 -38.38 -16.06 26.22
C LEU A 119 -38.68 -17.58 26.30
N ARG A 120 -37.67 -18.45 26.45
CA ARG A 120 -37.90 -19.88 26.70
C ARG A 120 -38.13 -20.17 28.18
N VAL A 121 -39.21 -19.65 28.75
CA VAL A 121 -39.87 -20.32 29.88
C VAL A 121 -41.01 -21.12 29.27
N TRP A 122 -40.80 -22.42 29.12
CA TRP A 122 -41.86 -23.34 28.70
C TRP A 122 -42.91 -23.38 29.82
N PRO A 123 -44.21 -23.17 29.55
CA PRO A 123 -45.22 -23.31 30.59
C PRO A 123 -45.35 -24.79 30.99
N PRO A 124 -45.72 -25.08 32.25
CA PRO A 124 -45.77 -26.43 32.80
C PRO A 124 -46.79 -27.34 32.10
#